data_AF-A0A8D8FKV1-F1
#
_entry.id   AF-A0A8D8FKV1-F1
#
_cell.length_a   1.000
_cell.length_b   1.000
_cell.length_c   1.000
_cell.angle_alpha   90.00
_cell.angle_beta   90.00
_cell.angle_gamma   90.00
#
_symmetry.space_group_name_H-M   'P 1'
#
loop_
_entity.id
_entity.type
_entity.pdbx_description
1 polymer ?
#
loop_
_entity_poly.entity_id
_entity_poly.type
_entity_poly.pdbx_seq_one_letter_code
_entity_poly.pdbx_strand_id
1 'polypeptide(L)'
;SPRHTTTTSVRAMATSGNRKLLALLQRPLEPTFYPKDDGKTVIDLPENYLTERYRPIGEALQNRFGNDADNRIPVRNVGTPNIAFAEVIDRRGGFSLFNAKHRKIAGDLIALFLNQPDVESLMSVASYSRDRLNPVLFQYALAVAIQHRPDTKDLNIPSFLELFPDSFVDPSVFPKLREEGAVVQQENRVSGLMVACCGGWINFDLIGGSFLELFPDSFVDPSVFPKLREEGAVVQQENR
;
A
#
# COMPACT_ATOMS: atom_id res chain seq x y z
N SER A 1 39.12 10.67 15.97
CA SER A 1 38.18 10.32 14.90
C SER A 1 36.78 10.13 15.46
N PRO A 2 35.82 11.01 15.17
CA PRO A 2 34.45 10.78 15.57
C PRO A 2 33.74 9.89 14.54
N ARG A 3 33.06 8.85 15.04
CA ARG A 3 32.23 7.92 14.27
C ARG A 3 30.95 8.64 13.84
N HIS A 4 30.67 8.66 12.54
CA HIS A 4 29.39 9.09 12.01
C HIS A 4 28.30 8.09 12.41
N THR A 5 27.40 8.49 13.30
CA THR A 5 26.12 7.83 13.51
C THR A 5 25.14 8.36 12.46
N THR A 6 24.85 7.56 11.44
CA THR A 6 23.76 7.83 10.49
C THR A 6 22.44 7.53 11.17
N THR A 7 21.87 8.55 11.82
CA THR A 7 20.47 8.58 12.22
C THR A 7 19.62 8.66 10.95
N THR A 8 19.02 7.55 10.55
CA THR A 8 17.97 7.52 9.51
C THR A 8 16.72 8.20 10.08
N SER A 9 16.73 9.53 10.07
CA SER A 9 15.53 10.34 10.24
C SER A 9 14.65 10.09 9.02
N VAL A 10 13.48 9.48 9.21
CA VAL A 10 12.40 9.48 8.22
C VAL A 10 11.97 10.93 8.04
N ARG A 11 12.67 11.60 7.13
CA ARG A 11 12.43 13.00 6.76
C ARG A 11 11.04 13.06 6.16
N ALA A 12 10.15 13.81 6.79
CA ALA A 12 8.89 14.23 6.20
C ALA A 12 9.20 15.02 4.92
N MET A 13 9.29 14.31 3.80
CA MET A 13 9.34 14.91 2.48
C MET A 13 7.92 15.33 2.14
N ALA A 14 7.75 16.60 1.79
CA ALA A 14 6.59 17.02 1.02
C ALA A 14 6.36 15.99 -0.09
N THR A 15 5.17 15.39 -0.14
CA THR A 15 4.79 14.31 -1.07
C THR A 15 4.60 14.87 -2.48
N SER A 16 5.66 15.44 -3.06
CA SER A 16 5.67 15.94 -4.42
C SER A 16 5.98 14.81 -5.42
N GLY A 17 5.19 14.76 -6.50
CA GLY A 17 5.33 13.77 -7.58
C GLY A 17 4.76 12.39 -7.24
N ASN A 18 5.46 11.34 -7.67
CA ASN A 18 4.94 9.97 -7.65
C ASN A 18 4.86 9.38 -6.22
N ARG A 19 5.55 10.00 -5.25
CA ARG A 19 5.61 9.57 -3.84
C ARG A 19 4.24 9.63 -3.14
N LYS A 20 3.28 10.38 -3.66
CA LYS A 20 1.89 10.43 -3.16
C LYS A 20 1.22 9.05 -3.10
N LEU A 21 1.62 8.12 -3.97
CA LEU A 21 1.07 6.75 -3.98
C LEU A 21 1.43 5.98 -2.69
N LEU A 22 2.54 6.32 -2.04
CA LEU A 22 2.95 5.71 -0.77
C LEU A 22 1.98 6.06 0.37
N ALA A 23 1.23 7.15 0.27
CA ALA A 23 0.17 7.48 1.24
C ALA A 23 -1.00 6.47 1.21
N LEU A 24 -1.15 5.72 0.11
CA LEU A 24 -2.11 4.62 0.00
C LEU A 24 -1.56 3.29 0.57
N LEU A 25 -0.24 3.13 0.59
CA LEU A 25 0.48 1.97 1.10
C LEU A 25 0.81 2.12 2.60
N GLN A 26 -0.18 2.47 3.42
CA GLN A 26 -0.03 2.52 4.88
C GLN A 26 -1.38 2.35 5.56
N ARG A 27 -1.40 1.84 6.79
CA ARG A 27 -2.61 1.70 7.64
C ARG A 27 -3.83 1.21 6.84
N PRO A 28 -3.81 -0.04 6.33
CA PRO A 28 -4.72 -0.50 5.28
C PRO A 28 -6.19 -0.58 5.70
N LEU A 29 -6.48 -0.71 6.99
CA LEU A 29 -7.85 -0.75 7.52
C LEU A 29 -8.46 0.63 7.73
N GLU A 30 -7.66 1.68 7.66
CA GLU A 30 -8.14 3.04 7.87
C GLU A 30 -8.62 3.67 6.57
N PRO A 31 -9.74 4.41 6.62
CA PRO A 31 -10.22 5.14 5.45
C PRO A 31 -9.17 6.10 4.88
N THR A 32 -9.29 6.36 3.58
CA THR A 32 -8.32 7.16 2.84
C THR A 32 -8.31 8.63 3.28
N PHE A 33 -9.46 9.18 3.71
CA PHE A 33 -9.58 10.55 4.22
C PHE A 33 -8.98 10.77 5.62
N TYR A 34 -8.68 9.69 6.36
CA TYR A 34 -8.07 9.80 7.68
C TYR A 34 -6.60 10.23 7.53
N PRO A 35 -6.08 11.15 8.36
CA PRO A 35 -4.73 11.66 8.19
C PRO A 35 -3.68 10.54 8.33
N LYS A 36 -2.64 10.67 7.53
CA LYS A 36 -1.52 9.75 7.35
C LYS A 36 -0.23 10.40 7.82
N ASP A 37 0.83 9.61 7.99
CA ASP A 37 2.15 10.08 8.45
C ASP A 37 2.08 10.88 9.78
N ASP A 38 1.47 10.27 10.81
CA ASP A 38 1.30 10.88 12.15
C ASP A 38 0.50 12.19 12.17
N GLY A 39 -0.46 12.36 11.25
CA GLY A 39 -1.29 13.56 11.21
C GLY A 39 -0.91 14.56 10.12
N LYS A 40 0.24 14.36 9.46
CA LYS A 40 0.85 15.38 8.59
C LYS A 40 0.31 15.38 7.18
N THR A 41 -0.14 14.24 6.66
CA THR A 41 -0.54 14.09 5.26
C THR A 41 -2.02 13.75 5.17
N VAL A 42 -2.80 14.56 4.44
CA VAL A 42 -4.22 14.30 4.17
C VAL A 42 -4.46 14.19 2.67
N ILE A 43 -5.29 13.23 2.30
CA ILE A 43 -5.72 13.02 0.91
C ILE A 43 -7.10 13.66 0.77
N ASP A 44 -7.17 14.72 -0.04
CA ASP A 44 -8.42 15.43 -0.30
C ASP A 44 -9.21 14.64 -1.35
N LEU A 45 -10.27 13.97 -0.89
CA LEU A 45 -11.13 13.14 -1.72
C LEU A 45 -12.38 13.92 -2.17
N PRO A 46 -12.83 13.74 -3.42
CA PRO A 46 -14.13 14.25 -3.82
C PRO A 46 -15.27 13.43 -3.17
N GLU A 47 -16.44 14.05 -3.00
CA GLU A 47 -17.55 13.46 -2.24
C GLU A 47 -18.04 12.11 -2.80
N ASN A 48 -17.98 11.93 -4.13
CA ASN A 48 -18.37 10.70 -4.81
C ASN A 48 -17.44 9.50 -4.47
N TYR A 49 -16.27 9.74 -3.90
CA TYR A 49 -15.33 8.69 -3.53
C TYR A 49 -15.59 8.17 -2.13
N LEU A 50 -16.28 8.94 -1.29
CA LEU A 50 -16.69 8.49 0.03
C LEU A 50 -17.67 7.32 -0.08
N THR A 51 -17.49 6.33 0.78
CA THR A 51 -18.45 5.22 0.89
C THR A 51 -19.79 5.74 1.41
N GLU A 52 -20.88 5.01 1.14
CA GLU A 52 -22.24 5.37 1.56
C GLU A 52 -22.36 5.82 3.03
N ARG A 53 -21.64 5.14 3.92
CA ARG A 53 -21.61 5.45 5.36
C ARG A 53 -21.05 6.85 5.68
N TYR A 54 -20.06 7.31 4.93
CA TYR A 54 -19.31 8.54 5.23
C TYR A 54 -19.74 9.73 4.37
N ARG A 55 -20.49 9.49 3.28
CA ARG A 55 -21.04 10.57 2.43
C ARG A 55 -21.80 11.65 3.21
N PRO A 56 -22.76 11.34 4.11
CA PRO A 56 -23.52 12.39 4.80
C PRO A 56 -22.69 13.24 5.78
N ILE A 57 -21.50 12.76 6.18
CA ILE A 57 -20.60 13.46 7.10
C ILE A 57 -19.31 13.92 6.42
N GLY A 58 -19.25 13.91 5.08
CA GLY A 58 -18.04 14.21 4.30
C GLY A 58 -17.46 15.60 4.61
N GLU A 59 -18.32 16.63 4.62
CA GLU A 59 -17.90 18.01 4.91
C GLU A 59 -17.33 18.15 6.33
N ALA A 60 -17.99 17.55 7.32
CA ALA A 60 -17.52 17.57 8.71
C ALA A 60 -16.17 16.85 8.88
N LEU A 61 -15.94 15.75 8.15
CA LEU A 61 -14.67 15.03 8.15
C LEU A 61 -13.56 15.85 7.50
N GLN A 62 -13.86 16.50 6.38
CA GLN A 62 -12.90 17.36 5.68
C GLN A 62 -12.49 18.57 6.55
N ASN A 63 -13.44 19.20 7.24
CA ASN A 63 -13.16 20.30 8.16
C ASN A 63 -12.34 19.85 9.38
N ARG A 64 -12.59 18.64 9.90
CA ARG A 64 -11.88 18.11 11.07
C ARG A 64 -10.43 17.76 10.77
N PHE A 65 -10.16 17.14 9.62
CA PHE A 65 -8.82 16.63 9.30
C PHE A 65 -8.03 17.54 8.36
N GLY A 66 -8.70 18.41 7.59
CA GLY A 66 -8.03 19.29 6.64
C GLY A 66 -7.24 20.42 7.30
N ASN A 67 -7.73 20.99 8.41
CA ASN A 67 -7.16 22.22 8.98
C ASN A 67 -5.76 22.06 9.60
N ASP A 68 -5.44 20.87 10.10
CA ASP A 68 -4.18 20.61 10.84
C ASP A 68 -3.11 19.91 9.98
N ALA A 69 -3.36 19.71 8.69
CA ALA A 69 -2.47 18.93 7.82
C ALA A 69 -1.39 19.80 7.14
N ASP A 70 -0.13 19.39 7.29
CA ASP A 70 1.04 20.02 6.64
C ASP A 70 1.06 19.79 5.12
N ASN A 71 0.66 18.59 4.67
CA ASN A 71 0.69 18.17 3.27
C ASN A 71 -0.69 17.71 2.82
N ARG A 72 -1.22 18.35 1.77
CA ARG A 72 -2.48 17.97 1.14
C ARG A 72 -2.25 17.40 -0.25
N ILE A 73 -2.78 16.20 -0.48
CA ILE A 73 -2.73 15.51 -1.76
C ILE A 73 -4.12 15.61 -2.40
N PRO A 74 -4.35 16.54 -3.35
CA PRO A 74 -5.62 16.64 -4.03
C PRO A 74 -5.82 15.47 -5.00
N VAL A 75 -6.94 14.77 -4.87
CA VAL A 75 -7.30 13.69 -5.80
C VAL A 75 -8.18 14.24 -6.91
N ARG A 76 -7.79 14.00 -8.16
CA ARG A 76 -8.61 14.37 -9.33
C ARG A 76 -9.87 13.52 -9.36
N ASN A 77 -11.02 14.16 -9.57
CA ASN A 77 -12.26 13.43 -9.82
C ASN A 77 -12.22 12.85 -11.24
N VAL A 78 -11.89 11.56 -11.35
CA VAL A 78 -11.99 10.81 -12.61
C VAL A 78 -13.29 10.01 -12.61
N GLY A 79 -13.73 9.55 -13.79
CA GLY A 79 -14.88 8.65 -13.88
C GLY A 79 -14.71 7.43 -12.96
N THR A 80 -15.78 7.02 -12.29
CA THR A 80 -15.73 5.91 -11.33
C THR A 80 -15.30 4.62 -12.02
N PRO A 81 -14.18 3.99 -11.62
CA PRO A 81 -13.73 2.74 -12.22
C PRO A 81 -14.71 1.61 -11.90
N ASN A 82 -14.92 0.70 -12.84
CA ASN A 82 -15.72 -0.49 -12.59
C ASN A 82 -14.90 -1.47 -11.73
N ILE A 83 -15.23 -1.59 -10.45
CA ILE A 83 -14.57 -2.48 -9.48
C ILE A 83 -15.46 -3.63 -9.00
N ALA A 84 -16.65 -3.80 -9.60
CA ALA A 84 -17.64 -4.79 -9.16
C ALA A 84 -17.10 -6.24 -9.17
N PHE A 85 -16.12 -6.53 -10.03
CA PHE A 85 -15.46 -7.85 -10.07
C PHE A 85 -14.65 -8.17 -8.80
N ALA A 86 -14.14 -7.15 -8.11
CA ALA A 86 -13.33 -7.30 -6.91
C ALA A 86 -14.14 -7.17 -5.60
N GLU A 87 -15.33 -6.58 -5.66
CA GLU A 87 -16.27 -6.48 -4.52
C GLU A 87 -16.84 -7.84 -4.08
N VAL A 88 -16.65 -8.89 -4.89
CA VAL A 88 -16.99 -10.27 -4.53
C VAL A 88 -16.25 -10.73 -3.27
N ILE A 89 -15.08 -10.14 -2.97
CA ILE A 89 -14.32 -10.43 -1.76
C ILE A 89 -14.66 -9.38 -0.71
N ASP A 90 -15.23 -9.82 0.41
CA ASP A 90 -15.56 -8.95 1.53
C ASP A 90 -14.34 -8.13 1.99
N ARG A 91 -14.57 -6.85 2.32
CA ARG A 91 -13.52 -5.95 2.81
C ARG A 91 -12.80 -6.48 4.05
N ARG A 92 -13.47 -7.26 4.89
CA ARG A 92 -12.88 -7.91 6.09
C ARG A 92 -12.70 -9.43 5.91
N GLY A 93 -12.93 -9.95 4.70
CA GLY A 93 -12.75 -11.36 4.38
C GLY A 93 -11.27 -11.73 4.26
N GLY A 94 -11.01 -13.04 4.26
CA GLY A 94 -9.68 -13.57 3.99
C GLY A 94 -9.32 -13.51 2.51
N PHE A 95 -8.13 -13.02 2.19
CA PHE A 95 -7.56 -13.06 0.84
C PHE A 95 -6.38 -14.04 0.79
N SER A 96 -6.22 -14.73 -0.33
CA SER A 96 -5.13 -15.70 -0.53
C SER A 96 -4.84 -15.89 -2.01
N LEU A 97 -3.56 -15.77 -2.38
CA LEU A 97 -3.07 -16.00 -3.75
C LEU A 97 -3.05 -17.49 -4.13
N PHE A 98 -3.29 -18.42 -3.21
CA PHE A 98 -3.38 -19.83 -3.57
C PHE A 98 -4.73 -20.19 -4.19
N ASN A 99 -5.77 -19.38 -3.93
CA ASN A 99 -7.09 -19.57 -4.54
C ASN A 99 -7.11 -19.01 -5.97
N ALA A 100 -7.44 -19.85 -6.95
CA ALA A 100 -7.52 -19.46 -8.35
C ALA A 100 -8.50 -18.28 -8.61
N LYS A 101 -9.62 -18.23 -7.88
CA LYS A 101 -10.59 -17.13 -8.01
C LYS A 101 -10.00 -15.80 -7.54
N HIS A 102 -9.32 -15.82 -6.39
CA HIS A 102 -8.67 -14.64 -5.83
C HIS A 102 -7.52 -14.15 -6.69
N ARG A 103 -6.72 -15.06 -7.26
CA ARG A 103 -5.67 -14.69 -8.23
C ARG A 103 -6.22 -14.00 -9.46
N LYS A 104 -7.30 -14.53 -10.04
CA LYS A 104 -7.92 -13.90 -11.21
C LYS A 104 -8.38 -12.48 -10.89
N ILE A 105 -9.09 -12.30 -9.78
CA ILE A 105 -9.54 -10.97 -9.31
C ILE A 105 -8.35 -10.03 -9.09
N ALA A 106 -7.26 -10.52 -8.50
CA ALA A 106 -6.05 -9.73 -8.30
C ALA A 106 -5.40 -9.33 -9.63
N GLY A 107 -5.32 -10.25 -10.61
CA GLY A 107 -4.83 -9.96 -11.95
C GLY A 107 -5.65 -8.90 -12.68
N ASP A 108 -6.97 -9.00 -12.60
CA ASP A 108 -7.90 -8.01 -13.19
C ASP A 108 -7.72 -6.62 -12.54
N LEU A 109 -7.52 -6.57 -11.22
CA LEU A 109 -7.26 -5.32 -10.49
C LEU A 109 -5.89 -4.71 -10.83
N ILE A 110 -4.86 -5.55 -10.96
CA ILE A 110 -3.51 -5.13 -11.41
C ILE A 110 -3.60 -4.56 -12.82
N ALA A 111 -4.28 -5.25 -13.74
CA ALA A 111 -4.48 -4.77 -15.11
C ALA A 111 -5.17 -3.39 -15.12
N LEU A 112 -6.17 -3.18 -14.28
CA LEU A 112 -6.87 -1.91 -14.13
C LEU A 112 -5.94 -0.77 -13.69
N PHE A 113 -4.98 -1.04 -12.78
CA PHE A 113 -3.99 -0.06 -12.35
C PHE A 113 -2.88 0.19 -13.39
N LEU A 114 -2.43 -0.84 -14.10
CA LEU A 114 -1.44 -0.73 -15.18
C LEU A 114 -1.99 0.03 -16.40
N ASN A 115 -3.28 -0.11 -16.67
CA ASN A 115 -3.94 0.56 -17.80
C ASN A 115 -4.17 2.06 -17.59
N GLN A 116 -3.90 2.61 -16.39
CA GLN A 116 -4.06 4.05 -16.14
C GLN A 116 -2.96 4.86 -16.83
N PRO A 117 -3.32 5.91 -17.61
CA PRO A 117 -2.38 6.63 -18.46
C PRO A 117 -1.32 7.39 -17.67
N ASP A 118 -1.67 7.90 -16.49
CA ASP A 118 -0.80 8.76 -15.68
C ASP A 118 -0.93 8.45 -14.18
N VAL A 119 0.02 8.94 -13.41
CA VAL A 119 0.11 8.72 -11.96
C VAL A 119 -1.00 9.44 -11.20
N GLU A 120 -1.53 10.57 -11.70
CA GLU A 120 -2.70 11.24 -11.10
C GLU A 120 -3.97 10.38 -11.26
N SER A 121 -4.22 9.87 -12.46
CA SER A 121 -5.32 8.95 -12.75
C SER A 121 -5.20 7.66 -11.93
N LEU A 122 -3.99 7.10 -11.82
CA LEU A 122 -3.72 5.96 -10.94
C LEU A 122 -4.06 6.30 -9.49
N MET A 123 -3.60 7.44 -8.97
CA MET A 123 -3.89 7.88 -7.60
C MET A 123 -5.40 7.97 -7.36
N SER A 124 -6.15 8.53 -8.30
CA SER A 124 -7.60 8.64 -8.18
C SER A 124 -8.29 7.28 -8.18
N VAL A 125 -7.98 6.42 -9.15
CA VAL A 125 -8.56 5.08 -9.25
C VAL A 125 -8.20 4.21 -8.04
N ALA A 126 -6.95 4.31 -7.55
CA ALA A 126 -6.50 3.60 -6.36
C ALA A 126 -7.19 4.13 -5.09
N SER A 127 -7.33 5.45 -4.93
CA SER A 127 -8.01 6.06 -3.78
C SER A 127 -9.49 5.66 -3.72
N TYR A 128 -10.17 5.58 -4.87
CA TYR A 128 -11.55 5.09 -4.95
C TYR A 128 -11.68 3.63 -4.52
N SER A 129 -10.74 2.79 -4.97
CA SER A 129 -10.75 1.34 -4.76
C SER A 129 -10.38 0.95 -3.32
N ARG A 130 -9.49 1.71 -2.67
CA ARG A 130 -8.94 1.42 -1.33
C ARG A 130 -10.01 1.24 -0.25
N ASP A 131 -11.00 2.12 -0.21
CA ASP A 131 -12.01 2.12 0.85
C ASP A 131 -13.11 1.07 0.65
N ARG A 132 -13.24 0.51 -0.57
CA ARG A 132 -14.29 -0.44 -0.98
C ARG A 132 -13.81 -1.88 -1.02
N LEU A 133 -12.57 -2.11 -1.45
CA LEU A 133 -12.00 -3.43 -1.64
C LEU A 133 -11.35 -4.01 -0.38
N ASN A 134 -11.06 -5.30 -0.43
CA ASN A 134 -10.26 -5.97 0.59
C ASN A 134 -8.86 -5.32 0.69
N PRO A 135 -8.39 -4.97 1.91
CA PRO A 135 -7.13 -4.28 2.11
C PRO A 135 -5.94 -5.09 1.62
N VAL A 136 -5.91 -6.41 1.84
CA VAL A 136 -4.78 -7.26 1.44
C VAL A 136 -4.70 -7.35 -0.07
N LEU A 137 -5.85 -7.57 -0.74
CA LEU A 137 -5.97 -7.55 -2.20
C LEU A 137 -5.49 -6.22 -2.79
N PHE A 138 -5.98 -5.10 -2.24
CA PHE A 138 -5.64 -3.77 -2.71
C PHE A 138 -4.14 -3.47 -2.57
N GLN A 139 -3.57 -3.73 -1.38
CA GLN A 139 -2.14 -3.49 -1.13
C GLN A 139 -1.26 -4.33 -2.05
N TYR A 140 -1.61 -5.61 -2.24
CA TYR A 140 -0.90 -6.49 -3.18
C TYR A 140 -0.96 -5.95 -4.62
N ALA A 141 -2.17 -5.68 -5.12
CA ALA A 141 -2.35 -5.23 -6.50
C ALA A 141 -1.67 -3.89 -6.78
N LEU A 142 -1.72 -2.94 -5.84
CA LEU A 142 -1.08 -1.64 -5.97
C LEU A 142 0.45 -1.75 -5.91
N ALA A 143 1.00 -2.57 -5.00
CA ALA A 143 2.44 -2.82 -4.93
C ALA A 143 2.99 -3.42 -6.24
N VAL A 144 2.30 -4.42 -6.80
CA VAL A 144 2.68 -5.01 -8.09
C VAL A 144 2.59 -3.98 -9.22
N ALA A 145 1.52 -3.18 -9.27
CA ALA A 145 1.35 -2.16 -10.30
C ALA A 145 2.45 -1.08 -10.24
N ILE A 146 2.83 -0.64 -9.03
CA ILE A 146 3.90 0.34 -8.81
C ILE A 146 5.25 -0.23 -9.26
N GLN A 147 5.52 -1.50 -8.98
CA GLN A 147 6.77 -2.17 -9.35
C GLN A 147 6.95 -2.31 -10.87
N HIS A 148 5.85 -2.55 -11.60
CA HIS A 148 5.90 -2.83 -13.04
C HIS A 148 5.78 -1.57 -13.92
N ARG A 149 5.21 -0.48 -13.41
CA ARG A 149 5.08 0.76 -14.17
C ARG A 149 6.44 1.47 -14.32
N PRO A 150 6.77 2.00 -15.52
CA PRO A 150 8.01 2.72 -15.74
C PRO A 150 8.09 4.03 -14.94
N ASP A 151 6.95 4.71 -14.74
CA ASP A 151 6.89 6.02 -14.08
C ASP A 151 7.16 5.95 -12.56
N THR A 152 7.00 4.78 -11.95
CA THR A 152 6.99 4.63 -10.47
C THR A 152 8.14 3.76 -9.93
N LYS A 153 9.16 3.50 -10.75
CA LYS A 153 10.31 2.63 -10.41
C LYS A 153 11.14 3.12 -9.22
N ASP A 154 11.18 4.43 -8.98
CA ASP A 154 12.00 5.03 -7.91
C ASP A 154 11.29 5.04 -6.53
N LEU A 155 10.09 4.47 -6.44
CA LEU A 155 9.33 4.44 -5.19
C LEU A 155 9.74 3.25 -4.33
N ASN A 156 10.17 3.54 -3.10
CA ASN A 156 10.41 2.50 -2.11
C ASN A 156 9.07 2.01 -1.53
N ILE A 157 8.69 0.80 -1.92
CA ILE A 157 7.46 0.15 -1.45
C ILE A 157 7.68 -0.30 0.00
N PRO A 158 6.79 0.03 0.95
CA PRO A 158 6.90 -0.43 2.33
C PRO A 158 6.83 -1.96 2.39
N SER A 159 7.50 -2.54 3.37
CA SER A 159 7.53 -3.99 3.53
C SER A 159 6.13 -4.51 3.89
N PHE A 160 5.80 -5.72 3.44
CA PHE A 160 4.51 -6.34 3.77
C PHE A 160 4.33 -6.55 5.28
N LEU A 161 5.44 -6.72 6.02
CA LEU A 161 5.47 -6.80 7.50
C LEU A 161 4.95 -5.51 8.16
N GLU A 162 5.31 -4.34 7.62
CA GLU A 162 4.86 -3.04 8.12
C GLU A 162 3.37 -2.80 7.85
N LEU A 163 2.86 -3.33 6.74
CA LEU A 163 1.46 -3.17 6.35
C LEU A 163 0.52 -4.10 7.15
N PHE A 164 0.95 -5.33 7.40
CA PHE A 164 0.14 -6.38 8.02
C PHE A 164 0.88 -7.08 9.17
N PRO A 165 1.14 -6.39 10.30
CA PRO A 165 1.83 -6.98 11.43
C PRO A 165 1.05 -8.18 12.02
N ASP A 166 -0.29 -8.15 11.97
CA ASP A 166 -1.16 -9.21 12.48
C ASP A 166 -0.88 -10.59 11.87
N SER A 167 -0.27 -10.65 10.68
CA SER A 167 0.06 -11.92 10.01
C SER A 167 1.40 -12.52 10.47
N PHE A 168 2.24 -11.75 11.15
CA PHE A 168 3.61 -12.14 11.52
C PHE A 168 3.89 -12.05 13.02
N VAL A 169 3.10 -11.26 13.75
CA VAL A 169 3.23 -11.06 15.19
C VAL A 169 2.17 -11.85 15.93
N ASP A 170 2.58 -12.51 17.02
CA ASP A 170 1.63 -13.16 17.92
C ASP A 170 0.59 -12.14 18.44
N PRO A 171 -0.72 -12.39 18.29
CA PRO A 171 -1.75 -11.48 18.76
C PRO A 171 -1.67 -11.14 20.25
N SER A 172 -1.01 -11.97 21.07
CA SER A 172 -0.82 -11.70 22.52
C SER A 172 0.07 -10.47 22.80
N VAL A 173 0.85 -10.05 21.81
CA VAL A 173 1.77 -8.91 21.89
C VAL A 173 1.04 -7.57 21.72
N PHE A 174 -0.05 -7.51 20.95
CA PHE A 174 -0.74 -6.24 20.68
C PHE A 174 -1.31 -5.54 21.91
N PRO A 175 -1.92 -6.22 22.89
CA PRO A 175 -2.37 -5.56 24.12
C PRO A 175 -1.23 -4.88 24.88
N LYS A 176 -0.06 -5.54 24.96
CA LYS A 176 1.13 -5.00 25.63
C LYS A 176 1.68 -3.77 24.90
N LEU A 177 1.75 -3.84 23.57
CA LEU A 177 2.17 -2.70 22.75
C LEU A 177 1.20 -1.51 22.86
N ARG A 178 -0.11 -1.76 22.99
CA ARG A 178 -1.11 -0.70 23.18
C ARG A 178 -0.98 -0.05 24.56
N GLU A 179 -0.74 -0.83 25.60
CA GLU A 179 -0.50 -0.33 26.95
C GLU A 179 0.76 0.55 26.99
N GLU A 180 1.88 0.05 26.47
CA GLU A 180 3.12 0.82 26.40
C GLU A 180 2.97 2.07 25.53
N GLY A 181 2.29 1.96 24.39
CA GLY A 181 2.04 3.08 23.50
C GLY A 181 1.19 4.20 24.11
N ALA A 182 0.29 3.86 25.03
CA ALA A 182 -0.56 4.82 25.73
C ALA A 182 0.14 5.46 26.94
N VAL A 183 1.03 4.75 27.61
CA VAL A 183 1.68 5.19 28.86
C VAL A 183 3.04 5.85 28.64
N VAL A 184 3.81 5.37 27.67
CA VAL A 184 5.22 5.75 27.48
C VAL A 184 5.39 6.67 26.27
N GLN A 185 6.06 7.81 26.50
CA GLN A 185 6.46 8.74 25.42
C GLN A 185 7.39 8.05 24.43
N GLN A 186 7.29 8.38 23.14
CA GLN A 186 7.92 7.63 22.05
C GLN A 186 9.43 7.43 22.21
N GLU A 187 10.13 8.39 22.82
CA GLU A 187 11.57 8.37 23.11
C GLU A 187 11.99 7.38 24.21
N ASN A 188 11.08 7.02 25.11
CA ASN A 188 11.34 6.18 26.27
C ASN A 188 10.76 4.76 26.11
N ARG A 189 10.20 4.43 24.94
CA ARG A 189 9.67 3.09 24.64
C ARG A 189 10.82 2.10 24.61
N VAL A 190 10.66 0.98 25.30
CA VAL A 190 11.67 -0.08 25.30
C VAL A 190 11.54 -0.85 24.00
N SER A 191 12.56 -0.79 23.15
CA SER A 191 12.63 -1.42 21.81
C SER A 191 12.55 -2.97 21.83
N GLY A 192 12.15 -3.57 22.94
CA GLY A 192 12.34 -4.96 23.30
C GLY A 192 11.16 -5.91 23.07
N LEU A 193 10.01 -5.45 22.59
CA LEU A 193 9.03 -6.36 21.99
C LEU A 193 9.37 -6.61 20.52
N MET A 194 10.58 -7.15 20.32
CA MET A 194 10.91 -7.88 19.11
C MET A 194 9.92 -9.03 19.01
N VAL A 195 9.14 -8.99 17.94
CA VAL A 195 8.13 -9.97 17.56
C VAL A 195 8.65 -11.39 17.81
N ALA A 196 8.19 -12.02 18.88
CA ALA A 196 8.36 -13.45 19.05
C ALA A 196 7.46 -14.12 18.01
N CYS A 197 8.04 -14.60 16.91
CA CYS A 197 7.37 -15.54 16.02
C CYS A 197 7.02 -16.78 16.85
N CYS A 198 5.78 -16.89 17.30
CA CYS A 198 5.21 -18.09 17.92
C CYS A 198 5.06 -19.17 16.85
N GLY A 199 6.17 -19.79 16.42
CA GLY A 199 6.12 -20.75 15.32
C GLY A 199 7.43 -21.43 14.95
N GLY A 200 8.34 -21.65 15.90
CA GLY A 200 9.56 -22.45 15.67
C GLY A 200 10.72 -21.69 15.03
N TRP A 201 11.91 -22.28 15.16
CA TRP A 201 13.20 -21.72 14.77
C TRP A 201 13.25 -21.45 13.26
N ILE A 202 13.07 -20.19 12.86
CA ILE A 202 13.48 -19.72 11.54
C ILE A 202 14.81 -18.99 11.75
N ASN A 203 15.87 -19.55 11.18
CA ASN A 203 17.22 -18.99 11.24
C ASN A 203 17.23 -17.67 10.45
N PHE A 204 17.48 -16.55 11.14
CA PHE A 204 17.34 -15.19 10.59
C PHE A 204 18.51 -14.78 9.67
N ASP A 205 19.57 -15.60 9.58
CA ASP A 205 20.77 -15.32 8.76
C ASP A 205 20.62 -15.60 7.25
N LEU A 206 19.42 -15.95 6.77
CA LEU A 206 19.16 -16.25 5.35
C LEU A 206 18.23 -15.27 4.63
N ILE A 207 17.71 -14.24 5.31
CA ILE A 207 16.85 -13.22 4.68
C ILE A 207 17.69 -11.98 4.36
N GLY A 208 18.72 -12.19 3.52
CA GLY A 208 19.39 -11.13 2.77
C GLY A 208 18.73 -10.85 1.42
N GLY A 209 17.61 -11.51 1.12
CA GLY A 209 16.81 -11.30 -0.08
C GLY A 209 15.56 -10.48 0.23
N SER A 210 15.32 -9.44 -0.56
CA SER A 210 14.05 -8.71 -0.58
C SER A 210 12.90 -9.72 -0.59
N PHE A 211 11.97 -9.63 0.37
CA PHE A 211 10.79 -10.50 0.47
C PHE A 211 9.92 -10.52 -0.82
N LEU A 212 10.14 -9.57 -1.73
CA LEU A 212 9.61 -9.54 -3.09
C LEU A 212 10.12 -10.69 -3.99
N GLU A 213 11.25 -11.34 -3.70
CA GLU A 213 11.76 -12.50 -4.47
C GLU A 213 11.00 -13.81 -4.18
N LEU A 214 10.21 -13.87 -3.10
CA LEU A 214 9.41 -15.06 -2.75
C LEU A 214 8.09 -15.18 -3.52
N PHE A 215 7.75 -14.17 -4.34
CA PHE A 215 6.62 -14.24 -5.27
C PHE A 215 7.16 -14.18 -6.69
N PRO A 216 7.71 -15.30 -7.23
CA PRO A 216 8.16 -15.33 -8.61
C PRO A 216 7.00 -14.92 -9.54
N ASP A 217 7.30 -14.12 -10.56
CA ASP A 217 6.37 -13.61 -11.59
C ASP A 217 5.39 -14.69 -12.13
N SER A 218 5.76 -15.97 -12.00
CA SER A 218 4.89 -17.15 -12.20
C SER A 218 3.54 -17.16 -11.47
N PHE A 219 3.35 -16.38 -10.40
CA PHE A 219 2.07 -16.29 -9.69
C PHE A 219 1.09 -15.28 -10.31
N VAL A 220 1.59 -14.37 -11.14
CA VAL A 220 0.79 -13.42 -11.91
C VAL A 220 0.49 -14.05 -13.26
N ASP A 221 -0.79 -14.16 -13.62
CA ASP A 221 -1.21 -14.78 -14.88
C ASP A 221 -0.52 -14.06 -16.06
N PRO A 222 0.26 -14.78 -16.91
CA PRO A 222 0.96 -14.17 -18.04
C PRO A 222 0.03 -13.43 -19.00
N SER A 223 -1.28 -13.75 -19.00
CA SER A 223 -2.29 -13.06 -19.82
C SER A 223 -2.54 -11.60 -19.39
N VAL A 224 -2.07 -11.19 -18.21
CA VAL A 224 -2.20 -9.81 -17.69
C VAL A 224 -1.15 -8.86 -18.30
N PHE A 225 -0.09 -9.40 -18.92
CA PHE A 225 1.00 -8.63 -19.52
C PHE A 225 1.06 -8.67 -21.07
N PRO A 226 -0.04 -8.45 -21.83
CA PRO A 226 0.05 -8.47 -23.29
C PRO A 226 0.82 -7.27 -23.86
N LYS A 227 0.82 -6.12 -23.17
CA LYS A 227 1.46 -4.87 -23.66
C LYS A 227 2.99 -4.81 -23.53
N LEU A 228 3.62 -5.64 -22.70
CA LEU A 228 5.08 -5.64 -22.54
C LEU A 228 5.79 -6.54 -23.57
N ARG A 229 5.05 -7.30 -24.37
CA ARG A 229 5.63 -8.24 -25.34
C ARG A 229 6.02 -7.58 -26.67
N GLU A 230 5.41 -6.46 -27.03
CA GLU A 230 5.68 -5.80 -28.32
C GLU A 230 6.92 -4.91 -28.30
N GLU A 231 7.29 -4.32 -27.15
CA GLU A 231 8.50 -3.49 -27.05
C GLU A 231 9.78 -4.32 -26.80
N GLY A 232 9.66 -5.54 -26.27
CA GLY A 232 10.80 -6.45 -26.05
C GLY A 232 11.26 -7.23 -27.28
N ALA A 233 10.47 -7.28 -28.35
CA ALA A 233 10.79 -8.04 -29.56
C ALA A 233 11.63 -7.25 -30.59
N VAL A 234 11.76 -5.93 -30.44
CA VAL A 234 12.50 -5.07 -31.39
C VAL A 234 13.99 -4.95 -31.04
N VAL A 235 14.39 -5.21 -29.79
CA VAL A 235 15.78 -4.97 -29.34
C VAL A 235 16.74 -6.13 -29.62
N GLN A 236 16.26 -7.31 -30.04
CA GLN A 236 17.14 -8.48 -30.28
C GLN A 236 17.62 -8.70 -31.72
N GLN A 237 17.29 -7.82 -32.68
CA GLN A 237 17.77 -7.98 -34.07
C GLN A 237 18.95 -7.09 -34.48
N GLU A 238 19.43 -6.21 -33.61
CA GLU A 238 20.56 -5.31 -33.91
C GLU A 238 21.83 -5.63 -33.12
N ASN A 239 22.16 -6.93 -33.04
CA ASN A 239 23.49 -7.40 -32.64
C ASN A 239 23.76 -8.80 -33.21
N ARG A 240 23.78 -8.89 -34.54
CA ARG A 240 24.36 -10.01 -35.27
C ARG A 240 25.18 -9.52 -36.45
#